data_AF-A0A4Y4KH12-F1
#
_entry.id   AF-A0A4Y4KH12-F1
#
_cell.length_a   1.000
_cell.length_b   1.000
_cell.length_c   1.000
_cell.angle_alpha   90.00
_cell.angle_beta   90.00
_cell.angle_gamma   90.00
#
_symmetry.space_group_name_H-M   'P 1'
#
loop_
_entity.id
_entity.type
_entity.pdbx_description
1 polymer ?
#
loop_
_entity_poly.entity_id
_entity_poly.type
_entity_poly.pdbx_seq_one_letter_code
_entity_poly.pdbx_strand_id
1 'polypeptide(L)'
;MLLIHAGGDGDYILVHTWIEGYMSDLAIFTGPVGDATRLRPGRAGPAPCVWEAAVLAYERDAVTRHVLDSQGSVDERLVAWRGDVLEGEVR
;
A
#
# COMPACT_ATOMS: atom_id res chain seq x y z
N MET A 1 -5.39 -0.18 -0.68
CA MET A 1 -4.33 0.22 0.27
C MET A 1 -3.87 1.64 -0.03
N LEU A 2 -3.59 2.42 1.02
CA LEU A 2 -2.97 3.74 0.95
C LEU A 2 -1.60 3.67 1.62
N LEU A 3 -0.54 4.03 0.91
CA LEU A 3 0.81 4.16 1.45
C LEU A 3 1.27 5.61 1.35
N ILE A 4 1.81 6.13 2.46
CA ILE A 4 2.40 7.47 2.53
C ILE A 4 3.89 7.28 2.81
N HIS A 5 4.74 7.82 1.94
CA HIS A 5 6.18 7.74 2.05
C HIS A 5 6.76 9.14 2.12
N ALA A 6 7.34 9.49 3.28
CA ALA A 6 8.15 10.68 3.45
C ALA A 6 9.60 10.36 3.07
N GLY A 7 9.96 10.62 1.81
CA GLY A 7 11.30 10.40 1.29
C GLY A 7 12.20 11.62 1.46
N GLY A 8 13.51 11.43 1.37
CA GLY A 8 14.47 12.54 1.40
C GLY A 8 14.42 13.43 0.15
N ASP A 9 13.90 12.90 -0.96
CA ASP A 9 13.80 13.55 -2.27
C ASP A 9 12.37 14.02 -2.60
N GLY A 10 11.38 13.69 -1.77
CA GLY A 10 9.99 14.07 -1.94
C GLY A 10 9.04 13.26 -1.06
N ASP A 11 7.79 13.72 -1.00
CA ASP A 11 6.70 12.94 -0.40
C ASP A 11 5.93 12.21 -1.50
N TYR A 12 5.55 10.97 -1.23
CA TYR A 12 4.85 10.09 -2.16
C TYR A 12 3.58 9.54 -1.51
N ILE A 13 2.48 9.53 -2.27
CA ILE A 13 1.27 8.79 -1.92
C ILE A 13 1.02 7.74 -3.00
N LEU A 14 0.96 6.48 -2.58
CA LEU A 14 0.61 5.36 -3.46
C LEU A 14 -0.80 4.89 -3.08
N VAL A 15 -1.69 4.92 -4.06
CA VAL A 15 -3.05 4.39 -3.96
C VAL A 15 -3.12 3.11 -4.77
N HIS A 16 -3.25 1.99 -4.08
CA HIS A 16 -3.33 0.66 -4.68
C HIS A 16 -4.73 0.09 -4.53
N THR A 17 -5.42 -0.11 -5.65
CA THR A 17 -6.84 -0.49 -5.69
C THR A 17 -7.02 -1.80 -6.44
N TRP A 18 -7.64 -2.79 -5.79
CA TRP A 18 -8.08 -4.01 -6.47
C TRP A 18 -9.20 -3.68 -7.45
N ILE A 19 -9.04 -4.08 -8.71
CA ILE A 19 -10.02 -3.79 -9.75
C ILE A 19 -10.80 -5.06 -10.12
N GLU A 20 -10.23 -5.95 -10.93
CA GLU A 20 -10.89 -7.16 -11.40
C GLU A 20 -9.95 -8.36 -11.30
N GLY A 21 -10.47 -9.48 -10.82
CA GLY A 21 -9.70 -10.71 -10.63
C GLY A 21 -8.47 -10.47 -9.76
N TYR A 22 -7.30 -10.80 -10.30
CA TYR A 22 -6.00 -10.61 -9.65
C TYR A 22 -5.30 -9.30 -10.07
N MET A 23 -6.04 -8.36 -10.68
CA MET A 23 -5.50 -7.09 -11.15
C MET A 23 -5.72 -5.98 -10.13
N SER A 24 -4.75 -5.07 -10.09
CA SER A 24 -4.76 -3.89 -9.24
C SER A 24 -4.26 -2.69 -10.01
N ASP A 25 -4.92 -1.55 -9.82
CA ASP A 25 -4.43 -0.26 -10.30
C ASP A 25 -3.53 0.39 -9.24
N LEU A 26 -2.50 1.09 -9.70
CA LEU A 26 -1.56 1.82 -8.87
C LEU A 26 -1.44 3.27 -9.35
N ALA A 27 -1.99 4.19 -8.56
CA ALA A 27 -1.78 5.62 -8.75
C ALA A 27 -0.71 6.12 -7.77
N ILE A 28 0.25 6.88 -8.29
CA ILE A 28 1.32 7.51 -7.50
C ILE A 28 1.13 9.02 -7.56
N PHE A 29 1.17 9.69 -6.42
CA PHE A 29 1.21 11.14 -6.31
C PHE A 29 2.53 11.55 -5.68
N THR A 30 3.18 12.57 -6.21
CA THR A 30 4.48 13.05 -5.72
C THR A 30 4.48 14.55 -5.49
N GLY A 31 5.30 15.01 -4.56
CA GLY A 31 5.38 16.42 -4.19
C GLY A 31 6.64 16.71 -3.37
N PRO A 32 6.93 18.00 -3.11
CA PRO A 32 8.03 18.39 -2.25
C PRO A 32 7.82 17.93 -0.81
N VAL A 33 8.92 17.64 -0.12
CA VAL A 33 8.93 17.21 1.29
C VAL A 33 8.21 18.21 2.17
N GLY A 34 7.26 17.72 2.98
CA GLY A 34 6.58 18.50 4.01
C GLY A 34 5.45 19.40 3.49
N ASP A 35 5.08 19.32 2.21
CA ASP A 35 3.99 20.12 1.64
C ASP A 35 3.01 19.25 0.83
N ALA A 36 2.10 18.61 1.55
CA ALA A 36 1.06 17.75 1.00
C ALA A 36 0.12 18.47 0.01
N THR A 37 -0.01 19.80 0.09
CA THR A 37 -0.89 20.57 -0.82
C THR A 37 -0.36 20.61 -2.26
N ARG A 38 0.94 20.30 -2.42
CA ARG A 38 1.64 20.30 -3.70
C ARG A 38 1.79 18.91 -4.32
N LEU A 39 1.19 17.88 -3.73
CA LEU A 39 1.10 16.56 -4.35
C LEU A 39 0.37 16.63 -5.68
N ARG A 40 0.94 16.02 -6.72
CA ARG A 40 0.35 15.89 -8.06
C ARG A 40 0.49 14.44 -8.53
N PRO A 41 -0.37 13.96 -9.44
CA PRO A 41 -0.15 12.68 -10.09
C PRO A 41 1.29 12.62 -10.62
N GLY A 42 1.98 11.55 -10.26
CA GLY A 42 3.32 11.27 -10.74
C GLY A 42 3.33 11.20 -12.27
N ARG A 43 4.48 11.51 -12.85
CA ARG A 43 4.73 11.29 -14.29
C ARG A 43 4.47 9.81 -14.59
N ALA A 44 4.04 9.46 -15.79
CA ALA A 44 4.09 8.06 -16.21
C ALA A 44 5.56 7.59 -16.24
N GLY A 45 5.88 6.44 -15.64
CA GLY A 45 7.22 5.83 -15.71
C GLY A 45 7.97 5.52 -14.40
N PRO A 46 7.83 6.27 -13.29
CA PRO A 46 8.38 5.87 -12.00
C PRO A 46 7.58 4.69 -11.45
N ALA A 47 8.26 3.57 -11.22
CA ALA A 47 7.74 2.48 -10.41
C ALA A 47 7.90 2.81 -8.91
N PRO A 48 7.18 2.12 -8.02
CA PRO A 48 7.46 2.17 -6.59
C PRO A 48 8.93 1.92 -6.28
N CYS A 49 9.45 2.61 -5.28
CA CYS A 49 10.79 2.32 -4.75
C CYS A 49 10.82 0.92 -4.11
N VAL A 50 12.01 0.40 -3.83
CA VAL A 50 12.19 -0.95 -3.27
C VAL A 50 11.39 -1.15 -1.98
N TRP A 51 11.40 -0.14 -1.10
CA TRP A 51 10.66 -0.21 0.16
C TRP A 51 9.14 -0.19 -0.07
N GLU A 52 8.63 0.71 -0.92
CA GLU A 52 7.21 0.76 -1.27
C GLU A 52 6.73 -0.55 -1.89
N ALA A 53 7.53 -1.15 -2.77
CA ALA A 53 7.25 -2.45 -3.37
C ALA A 53 7.22 -3.57 -2.33
N ALA A 54 8.12 -3.55 -1.34
CA ALA A 54 8.12 -4.50 -0.23
C ALA A 54 6.87 -4.34 0.66
N VAL A 55 6.45 -3.12 0.96
CA VAL A 55 5.19 -2.84 1.70
C VAL A 55 3.99 -3.37 0.91
N LEU A 56 3.93 -3.09 -0.40
CA LEU A 56 2.88 -3.59 -1.29
C LEU A 56 2.82 -5.13 -1.34
N ALA A 57 3.98 -5.79 -1.38
CA ALA A 57 4.06 -7.25 -1.35
C ALA A 57 3.58 -7.80 0.00
N TYR A 58 4.05 -7.21 1.11
CA TYR A 58 3.66 -7.61 2.46
C TYR A 58 2.14 -7.50 2.68
N GLU A 59 1.52 -6.41 2.24
CA GLU A 59 0.06 -6.25 2.37
C GLU A 59 -0.71 -7.29 1.57
N ARG A 60 -0.26 -7.62 0.35
CA ARG A 60 -0.89 -8.67 -0.49
C ARG A 60 -0.79 -10.04 0.16
N ASP A 61 0.35 -10.35 0.76
CA ASP A 61 0.54 -11.59 1.52
C ASP A 61 -0.36 -11.63 2.76
N ALA A 62 -0.49 -10.50 3.47
CA ALA A 62 -1.37 -10.38 4.63
C ALA A 62 -2.85 -10.54 4.24
N VAL A 63 -3.30 -9.96 3.12
CA VAL A 63 -4.67 -10.17 2.60
C VAL A 63 -4.90 -11.64 2.30
N THR A 64 -3.97 -12.29 1.60
CA THR A 64 -4.08 -13.71 1.26
C THR A 64 -4.22 -14.56 2.52
N ARG A 65 -3.30 -14.38 3.48
CA ARG A 65 -3.25 -15.16 4.71
C ARG A 65 -4.46 -14.94 5.62
N HIS A 66 -4.84 -13.69 5.86
CA HIS A 66 -5.83 -13.33 6.88
C HIS A 66 -7.23 -13.17 6.34
N VAL A 67 -7.42 -12.82 5.07
CA VAL A 67 -8.76 -12.57 4.49
C VAL A 67 -9.21 -13.74 3.62
N LEU A 68 -8.34 -14.25 2.75
CA LEU A 68 -8.71 -15.27 1.77
C LEU A 68 -8.61 -16.70 2.31
N ASP A 69 -7.51 -17.01 3.00
CA ASP A 69 -7.21 -18.39 3.42
C ASP A 69 -7.70 -18.74 4.84
N SER A 70 -7.96 -17.72 5.66
CA SER A 70 -8.35 -17.93 7.06
C SER A 70 -9.84 -18.26 7.23
N GLN A 71 -10.15 -18.88 8.35
CA GLN A 71 -11.51 -19.22 8.77
C GLN A 71 -12.00 -18.23 9.84
N GLY A 72 -13.32 -18.08 9.97
CA GLY A 72 -13.94 -17.17 10.92
C GLY A 72 -14.86 -16.17 10.23
N SER A 73 -15.47 -15.29 11.03
CA SER A 73 -16.30 -14.22 10.50
C SER A 73 -15.47 -13.25 9.65
N VAL A 74 -16.13 -12.51 8.74
CA VAL A 74 -15.47 -11.47 7.96
C VAL A 74 -14.80 -10.44 8.89
N ASP A 75 -15.46 -10.05 9.97
CA ASP A 75 -14.96 -9.04 10.89
C ASP A 75 -13.68 -9.47 11.61
N GLU A 76 -13.63 -10.72 12.11
CA GLU A 76 -12.43 -11.27 12.75
C GLU A 76 -11.23 -11.28 11.79
N ARG A 77 -11.48 -11.67 10.53
CA ARG A 77 -10.46 -11.72 9.47
C ARG A 77 -9.92 -10.35 9.11
N LEU A 78 -10.80 -9.35 9.02
CA LEU A 78 -10.41 -7.96 8.77
C LEU A 78 -9.64 -7.35 9.94
N VAL A 79 -10.00 -7.68 11.18
CA VAL A 79 -9.25 -7.25 12.38
C VAL A 79 -7.85 -7.85 12.37
N ALA A 80 -7.71 -9.14 12.09
CA ALA A 80 -6.42 -9.82 12.01
C ALA A 80 -5.53 -9.21 10.91
N TRP A 81 -6.07 -9.05 9.69
CA TRP A 81 -5.37 -8.40 8.58
C TRP A 81 -4.89 -6.98 8.94
N ARG A 82 -5.78 -6.17 9.52
CA ARG A 82 -5.45 -4.78 9.90
C ARG A 82 -4.35 -4.73 10.95
N GLY A 83 -4.37 -5.60 11.94
CA GLY A 83 -3.31 -5.71 12.95
C GLY A 83 -1.96 -6.01 12.30
N ASP A 84 -1.92 -7.02 11.42
CA ASP A 84 -0.70 -7.44 10.73
C ASP A 84 -0.13 -6.32 9.84
N VAL A 85 -0.96 -5.64 9.06
CA VAL A 85 -0.49 -4.55 8.16
C VAL A 85 0.00 -3.31 8.92
N LEU A 86 -0.55 -3.03 10.11
CA LEU A 86 -0.16 -1.84 10.89
C LEU A 86 1.04 -2.08 11.80
N GLU A 87 1.21 -3.30 12.32
CA GLU A 87 2.23 -3.62 13.33
C GLU A 87 3.35 -4.52 12.79
N GLY A 88 3.13 -5.13 11.63
CA GLY A 88 4.07 -6.04 10.99
C GLY A 88 5.33 -5.37 10.46
N GLU A 89 6.43 -6.11 10.49
CA GLU A 89 7.72 -5.66 9.94
C GLU A 89 7.83 -6.04 8.46
N VAL A 90 8.02 -5.03 7.61
CA VAL A 90 8.37 -5.22 6.19
C VAL A 90 9.86 -5.55 6.10
N ARG A 91 10.18 -6.65 5.41
CA ARG A 91 11.55 -7.15 5.22
C ARG A 91 12.05 -6.95 3.81
#